data_AF-E0NSW2-F1
#
_entry.id   AF-E0NSW2-F1
#
_cell.length_a   1.000
_cell.length_b   1.000
_cell.length_c   1.000
_cell.angle_alpha   90.00
_cell.angle_beta   90.00
_cell.angle_gamma   90.00
#
_symmetry.space_group_name_H-M   'P 1'
#
loop_
_entity.id
_entity.type
_entity.pdbx_description
1 polymer ?
#
loop_
_entity_poly.entity_id
_entity_poly.type
_entity_poly.pdbx_seq_one_letter_code
_entity_poly.pdbx_strand_id
1 'polypeptide(L)' 'MFIDKDSWGKFSINDLSERDLRFIYEALKVYAQCNMGHIHPEDSVRMFVFDNEFNGLIQHE' A
#
# COMPACT_ATOMS: atom_id res chain seq x y z
N MET A 1 -4.32 7.58 2.72
CA MET A 1 -2.86 7.87 2.71
C MET A 1 -2.42 8.36 1.33
N PHE A 2 -1.24 8.96 1.24
CA PHE A 2 -0.62 9.33 -0.05
C PHE A 2 0.47 8.34 -0.42
N ILE A 3 0.51 7.97 -1.70
CA ILE A 3 1.49 7.07 -2.30
C ILE A 3 2.36 7.92 -3.23
N ASP A 4 3.66 7.90 -2.98
CA ASP A 4 4.64 8.56 -3.84
C ASP A 4 4.95 7.67 -5.03
N LYS A 5 4.69 8.16 -6.24
CA LYS A 5 5.03 7.45 -7.49
C LYS A 5 6.21 8.15 -8.14
N ASP A 6 7.36 8.07 -7.48
CA ASP A 6 8.61 8.67 -7.91
C ASP A 6 8.42 10.12 -8.42
N SER A 7 9.00 10.45 -9.58
CA SER A 7 8.94 11.79 -10.17
C SER A 7 7.55 12.23 -10.63
N TRP A 8 6.52 11.38 -10.50
CA TRP A 8 5.15 11.71 -10.92
C TRP A 8 4.30 12.31 -9.80
N GLY A 9 4.83 12.36 -8.56
CA GLY A 9 4.21 13.03 -7.44
C GLY A 9 3.45 12.12 -6.49
N LYS A 10 2.71 12.73 -5.56
CA LYS A 10 1.98 12.05 -4.50
C LYS A 10 0.51 11.92 -4.89
N PHE A 11 0.02 10.69 -4.91
CA PHE A 11 -1.36 10.35 -5.24
C PHE A 11 -2.11 9.95 -3.98
N SER A 12 -3.36 10.38 -3.80
CA SER A 12 -4.20 9.78 -2.76
C SER A 12 -4.45 8.33 -3.13
N ILE A 13 -4.50 7.43 -2.15
CA ILE A 13 -4.91 6.04 -2.39
C ILE A 13 -6.31 5.97 -3.04
N ASN A 14 -7.18 6.94 -2.76
CA ASN A 14 -8.52 7.06 -3.36
C ASN A 14 -8.49 7.47 -4.83
N ASP A 15 -7.39 8.03 -5.32
CA ASP A 15 -7.24 8.44 -6.72
C ASP A 15 -6.71 7.29 -7.61
N LEU A 16 -6.32 6.17 -7.00
CA LEU A 16 -5.77 5.02 -7.71
C LEU A 16 -6.88 4.10 -8.22
N SER A 17 -6.68 3.52 -9.39
CA SER A 17 -7.58 2.48 -9.89
C SER A 17 -7.46 1.22 -9.03
N GLU A 18 -8.52 0.40 -8.98
CA GLU A 18 -8.46 -0.90 -8.29
C GLU A 18 -7.27 -1.75 -8.76
N ARG A 19 -6.96 -1.74 -10.06
CA ARG A 19 -5.82 -2.46 -10.60
C ARG A 19 -4.50 -1.98 -9.98
N ASP A 20 -4.33 -0.66 -9.84
CA ASP A 20 -3.14 -0.09 -9.20
C ASP A 20 -3.08 -0.45 -7.71
N LEU A 21 -4.21 -0.41 -7.02
CA LEU A 21 -4.33 -0.81 -5.61
C LEU A 21 -3.94 -2.28 -5.41
N ARG A 22 -4.48 -3.19 -6.21
CA ARG A 22 -4.14 -4.63 -6.16
C ARG A 22 -2.67 -4.88 -6.49
N PHE A 23 -2.12 -4.16 -7.46
CA PHE A 23 -0.69 -4.27 -7.78
C PHE A 23 0.20 -3.88 -6.60
N ILE A 24 -0.10 -2.75 -5.95
CA ILE A 24 0.64 -2.28 -4.76
C ILE A 24 0.48 -3.26 -3.60
N TYR A 25 -0.73 -3.78 -3.38
CA TYR A 25 -0.99 -4.78 -2.34
C TYR A 25 -0.11 -6.03 -2.49
N GLU A 26 -0.06 -6.61 -3.69
CA GLU A 26 0.80 -7.78 -3.94
C GLU A 26 2.29 -7.46 -3.80
N ALA A 27 2.72 -6.27 -4.25
CA ALA A 27 4.10 -5.83 -4.08
C ALA A 27 4.49 -5.70 -2.58
N LEU A 28 3.62 -5.09 -1.78
CA LEU A 28 3.83 -4.95 -0.32
C LEU A 28 3.82 -6.29 0.40
N LYS A 29 2.98 -7.24 -0.03
CA LYS A 29 2.94 -8.60 0.51
C LYS A 29 4.25 -9.34 0.25
N VAL A 30 4.78 -9.28 -0.97
CA VAL A 30 6.08 -9.87 -1.31
C VAL A 30 7.19 -9.19 -0.50
N TYR A 31 7.20 -7.86 -0.41
CA TYR A 31 8.16 -7.12 0.40
C TYR A 31 8.12 -7.57 1.88
N ALA A 32 6.91 -7.71 2.46
CA ALA A 32 6.74 -8.15 3.84
C ALA A 32 7.30 -9.56 4.07
N GLN A 33 7.01 -10.48 3.15
CA GLN A 33 7.49 -11.86 3.20
C GLN A 33 9.02 -11.93 3.11
N CYS A 34 9.63 -11.17 2.19
CA CYS A 34 11.08 -11.15 2.02
C CYS A 34 11.82 -10.47 3.18
N ASN A 35 11.16 -9.58 3.91
CA ASN A 35 11.78 -8.78 4.98
C ASN A 35 11.22 -9.10 6.37
N MET A 36 10.64 -10.29 6.56
CA MET A 36 10.01 -10.67 7.83
C MET A 36 10.98 -10.52 9.01
N GLY A 37 10.59 -9.76 10.03
CA GLY A 37 11.44 -9.44 11.19
C GLY A 37 12.47 -8.33 10.98
N HIS A 38 12.56 -7.78 9.76
CA HIS A 38 13.55 -6.76 9.36
C HIS A 38 12.91 -5.50 8.75
N ILE A 39 11.58 -5.36 8.83
CA ILE A 39 10.86 -4.16 8.38
C ILE A 39 11.06 -3.06 9.42
N HIS A 40 11.39 -1.85 8.97
CA HIS A 40 11.48 -0.70 9.87
C HIS A 40 10.12 -0.43 10.54
N PRO A 41 10.07 -0.08 11.84
CA PRO A 41 8.79 0.15 12.53
C PRO A 41 7.89 1.19 11.85
N GLU A 42 8.48 2.28 11.32
CA GLU A 42 7.72 3.30 10.58
C GLU A 42 7.08 2.75 9.30
N ASP A 43 7.80 1.89 8.57
CA ASP A 43 7.26 1.28 7.35
C ASP A 43 6.18 0.24 7.69
N SER A 44 6.33 -0.48 8.80
CA SER A 44 5.29 -1.39 9.30
C SER A 44 3.99 -0.64 9.61
N VAL A 45 4.07 0.54 10.23
CA VAL A 45 2.91 1.40 10.48
C VAL A 45 2.29 1.88 9.17
N ARG A 46 3.09 2.32 8.19
CA ARG A 46 2.58 2.76 6.87
C ARG A 46 1.91 1.62 6.11
N MET A 47 2.47 0.42 6.14
CA MET A 47 1.90 -0.77 5.51
C MET A 47 0.58 -1.17 6.17
N PHE A 48 0.48 -1.08 7.50
CA PHE A 48 -0.78 -1.32 8.22
C PHE A 48 -1.86 -0.29 7.87
N VAL A 49 -1.50 0.99 7.75
CA VAL A 49 -2.43 2.04 7.29
C VAL A 49 -2.90 1.77 5.86
N PHE A 50 -1.98 1.39 4.96
CA PHE A 50 -2.32 1.01 3.58
C PHE A 50 -3.32 -0.15 3.57
N ASP A 51 -3.06 -1.22 4.32
CA ASP A 51 -3.91 -2.43 4.35
C ASP A 51 -5.34 -2.11 4.83
N ASN A 52 -5.49 -1.28 5.87
CA ASN A 52 -6.81 -0.85 6.33
C ASN A 52 -7.57 -0.04 5.27
N GLU A 53 -6.91 0.93 4.62
CA GLU A 53 -7.53 1.76 3.59
C GLU A 53 -7.86 0.95 2.33
N PHE A 54 -6.95 0.06 1.90
CA PHE A 54 -7.16 -0.88 0.79
C PHE A 54 -8.39 -1.76 1.03
N ASN A 55 -8.49 -2.39 2.21
CA ASN A 55 -9.62 -3.24 2.55
C ASN A 55 -10.94 -2.45 2.56
N GLY A 56 -10.93 -1.20 3.02
CA GLY A 56 -12.10 -0.33 2.96
C GLY A 56 -12.54 0.00 1.53
N LEU A 57 -11.60 0.15 0.60
CA LEU A 57 -11.89 0.48 -0.80
C LEU A 57 -12.35 -0.73 -1.63
N ILE A 58 -11.77 -1.91 -1.39
CA ILE A 58 -12.05 -3.13 -2.17
C ILE A 58 -13.31 -3.86 -1.70
N GLN A 59 -13.72 -3.70 -0.43
CA GLN A 59 -14.94 -4.34 0.10
C GLN A 59 -16.25 -3.71 -0.41
N HIS A 60 -16.19 -2.67 -1.25
CA HIS A 60 -17.34 -1.95 -1.78
C HIS A 60 -17.79 -2.39 -3.20
N GLU A 61 -17.37 -3.56 -3.69
CA GLU A 61 -17.98 -4.22 -4.86
C GLU A 61 -19.01 -5.30 -4.49
#